data_AF-A0A117I3E6-F1
#
_entry.id   AF-A0A117I3E6-F1
#
_cell.length_a   1.000
_cell.length_b   1.000
_cell.length_c   1.000
_cell.angle_alpha   90.00
_cell.angle_beta   90.00
_cell.angle_gamma   90.00
#
_symmetry.space_group_name_H-M   'P 1'
#
loop_
_entity.id
_entity.type
_entity.pdbx_description
1 polymer ?
#
loop_
_entity_poly.entity_id
_entity_poly.type
_entity_poly.pdbx_seq_one_letter_code
_entity_poly.pdbx_strand_id
1 'polypeptide(L)' 'MIIMAVLFISAGLMFLVYPHSITDASEKQITERVIMSRWVGGSLIIMSCLFLIMGTIQLLDQASHHIGH' A
#
# COMPACT_ATOMS: atom_id res chain seq x y z
N MET A 1 -12.23 -0.98 7.71
CA MET A 1 -10.75 -1.00 7.60
C MET A 1 -10.25 -1.97 6.53
N ILE A 2 -10.72 -3.22 6.50
CA ILE A 2 -10.27 -4.25 5.55
C ILE A 2 -10.45 -3.83 4.08
N ILE A 3 -11.60 -3.27 3.70
CA ILE A 3 -11.85 -2.82 2.31
C ILE A 3 -10.82 -1.78 1.85
N MET A 4 -10.52 -0.78 2.69
CA MET A 4 -9.50 0.23 2.38
C MET A 4 -8.11 -0.38 2.26
N ALA A 5 -7.76 -1.34 3.12
CA ALA A 5 -6.47 -2.02 3.04
C ALA A 5 -6.32 -2.83 1.75
N VAL A 6 -7.38 -3.52 1.31
CA VAL A 6 -7.42 -4.23 0.02
C VAL A 6 -7.23 -3.26 -1.14
N LEU A 7 -7.92 -2.11 -1.12
CA LEU A 7 -7.75 -1.08 -2.15
C LEU A 7 -6.31 -0.55 -2.20
N PHE A 8 -5.70 -0.22 -1.05
CA PHE A 8 -4.31 0.24 -1.00
C PHE A 8 -3.30 -0.83 -1.44
N ILE A 9 -3.50 -2.10 -1.09
CA ILE A 9 -2.64 -3.19 -1.54
C ILE A 9 -2.75 -3.35 -3.06
N SER A 10 -3.98 -3.34 -3.61
CA SER A 10 -4.20 -3.45 -5.05
C SER A 10 -3.58 -2.30 -5.84
N ALA A 11 -3.71 -1.06 -5.34
CA ALA A 11 -3.06 0.10 -5.93
C ALA A 11 -1.54 0.02 -5.83
N GLY A 12 -1.00 -0.38 -4.67
CA GLY A 12 0.45 -0.57 -4.49
C GLY A 12 1.04 -1.61 -5.44
N LEU A 13 0.34 -2.72 -5.65
CA LEU A 13 0.72 -3.74 -6.64
C LEU A 13 0.66 -3.20 -8.07
N MET A 14 -0.35 -2.39 -8.39
CA MET A 14 -0.44 -1.73 -9.70
C MET A 14 0.77 -0.84 -9.95
N PHE A 15 1.18 0.00 -8.98
CA PHE A 15 2.39 0.83 -9.08
C PHE A 15 3.70 0.03 -9.15
N LEU A 16 3.74 -1.16 -8.56
CA LEU A 16 4.91 -2.04 -8.59
C LEU A 16 5.08 -2.73 -9.96
N VAL A 17 3.96 -3.10 -10.58
CA VAL A 17 3.94 -3.87 -11.83
C VAL A 17 3.91 -2.97 -13.06
N TYR A 18 3.37 -1.75 -12.97
CA TYR A 18 3.12 -0.89 -14.14
C TYR A 18 4.41 -0.57 -14.93
N PRO A 19 4.60 -1.14 -16.13
CA PRO A 19 5.68 -0.77 -17.02
C PRO A 19 5.22 0.45 -17.81
N HIS A 20 5.69 1.63 -17.44
CA HIS A 20 5.33 2.86 -18.11
C HIS A 20 6.16 3.02 -19.40
N SER A 21 5.73 2.38 -20.51
CA SER A 21 6.32 2.65 -21.82
C SER A 21 5.76 3.99 -22.34
N ILE A 22 6.50 5.07 -22.11
CA ILE A 22 6.23 6.34 -22.79
C ILE A 22 7.02 6.33 -24.09
N THR A 23 6.34 6.43 -25.22
CA THR A 23 6.95 6.38 -26.57
C THR A 23 7.80 7.62 -26.90
N ASP A 24 7.87 8.64 -26.04
CA ASP A 24 8.56 9.91 -26.32
C ASP A 24 9.39 10.47 -25.14
N ALA A 25 9.74 9.66 -24.14
CA ALA A 25 10.54 10.12 -23.00
C ALA A 25 11.99 9.60 -23.06
N SER A 26 12.95 10.42 -22.62
CA SER A 26 14.35 10.00 -22.47
C SER A 26 14.46 8.77 -21.55
N GLU A 27 15.28 7.78 -21.91
CA GLU A 27 15.52 6.55 -21.12
C GLU A 27 15.77 6.82 -19.63
N LYS A 28 16.48 7.93 -19.32
CA LYS A 28 16.76 8.34 -17.95
C LYS A 28 15.49 8.72 -17.19
N GLN A 29 14.58 9.45 -17.82
CA GLN A 29 13.31 9.89 -17.26
C GLN A 29 12.34 8.71 -17.06
N ILE A 30 12.36 7.74 -17.98
CA ILE A 30 11.58 6.50 -17.87
C ILE A 30 12.10 5.67 -16.68
N THR A 31 13.42 5.52 -16.57
CA THR A 31 14.06 4.75 -15.49
C THR A 31 13.78 5.36 -14.12
N GLU A 32 13.94 6.68 -13.96
CA GLU A 32 13.65 7.38 -12.70
C GLU A 32 12.17 7.26 -12.32
N ARG A 33 11.23 7.36 -13.28
CA ARG A 33 9.80 7.15 -13.03
C ARG A 33 9.48 5.72 -12.59
N VAL A 34 10.07 4.71 -13.23
CA VAL A 34 9.84 3.31 -12.85
C VAL A 34 10.36 3.04 -11.44
N ILE A 35 11.54 3.55 -11.11
CA ILE A 35 12.10 3.46 -9.76
C ILE A 35 11.17 4.15 -8.76
N MET A 36 10.78 5.40 -9.04
CA MET A 36 9.88 6.16 -8.17
C MET A 36 8.52 5.46 -7.98
N SER A 37 7.95 4.94 -9.05
CA SER A 37 6.69 4.16 -9.02
C SER A 37 6.81 2.93 -8.12
N ARG A 38 7.92 2.19 -8.21
CA ARG A 38 8.18 1.03 -7.35
C ARG A 38 8.34 1.42 -5.88
N TRP A 39 9.00 2.54 -5.59
CA TRP A 39 9.10 3.07 -4.22
C TRP A 39 7.73 3.45 -3.68
N VAL A 40 6.92 4.18 -4.45
CA VAL A 40 5.55 4.55 -4.07
C VAL A 40 4.69 3.31 -3.82
N GLY A 41 4.72 2.33 -4.74
CA GLY A 41 3.98 1.07 -4.60
C GLY A 41 4.40 0.28 -3.36
N GLY A 42 5.71 0.16 -3.12
CA GLY A 42 6.25 -0.50 -1.93
C GLY A 42 5.83 0.19 -0.63
N SER A 43 5.92 1.53 -0.57
CA SER A 43 5.47 2.31 0.60
C SER A 43 3.97 2.15 0.86
N LEU A 44 3.14 2.11 -0.19
CA LEU A 44 1.70 1.87 -0.06
C LEU A 44 1.40 0.51 0.59
N ILE A 45 2.09 -0.54 0.16
CA ILE A 45 1.91 -1.89 0.70
C ILE A 45 2.30 -1.92 2.20
N ILE A 46 3.44 -1.34 2.57
CA ILE A 46 3.90 -1.27 3.96
C ILE A 46 2.88 -0.53 4.83
N MET A 47 2.41 0.65 4.40
CA MET A 47 1.41 1.43 5.13
C MET A 47 0.10 0.66 5.28
N SER A 48 -0.33 -0.08 4.25
CA SER A 48 -1.53 -0.90 4.32
C SER A 48 -1.41 -2.02 5.36
N CYS A 49 -0.24 -2.66 5.45
CA CYS A 49 0.04 -3.65 6.50
C CYS A 49 0.00 -3.05 7.90
N LEU A 50 0.64 -1.90 8.11
CA LEU A 50 0.61 -1.21 9.41
C LEU A 50 -0.81 -0.82 9.82
N PHE A 51 -1.61 -0.35 8.86
CA PHE A 51 -3.01 0.00 9.09
C PHE A 51 -3.85 -1.22 9.51
N LEU A 52 -3.62 -2.39 8.89
CA LEU A 52 -4.26 -3.64 9.29
C LEU A 52 -3.87 -4.06 10.71
N ILE A 53 -2.58 -4.00 11.06
CA ILE A 53 -2.09 -4.33 12.41
C ILE A 53 -2.76 -3.42 13.44
N MET A 54 -2.71 -2.10 13.24
CA MET A 54 -3.38 -1.13 14.12
C MET A 54 -4.88 -1.39 14.24
N GLY A 55 -5.55 -1.69 13.12
CA GLY A 55 -6.98 -2.02 13.13
C GLY A 55 -7.29 -3.28 13.92
N THR A 56 -6.47 -4.33 13.79
CA THR A 56 -6.66 -5.56 14.57
C THR A 56 -6.42 -5.34 16.06
N ILE A 57 -5.43 -4.54 16.44
CA ILE A 57 -5.17 -4.19 17.84
C ILE A 57 -6.34 -3.41 18.42
N GLN A 58 -6.90 -2.43 17.70
CA GLN A 58 -8.07 -1.68 18.15
C GLN A 58 -9.29 -2.59 18.34
N LEU A 59 -9.54 -3.51 17.41
CA LEU A 59 -10.64 -4.48 17.54
C LEU A 59 -10.45 -5.42 18.73
N LEU A 60 -9.23 -5.89 18.98
CA LEU A 60 -8.89 -6.71 20.13
C LEU A 60 -9.06 -5.95 21.45
N ASP A 61 -8.62 -4.69 21.50
CA ASP A 61 -8.76 -3.81 22.66
C ASP A 61 -10.25 -3.58 23.00
N GLN A 62 -11.07 -3.26 22.00
CA GLN A 62 -12.51 -3.11 22.18
C GLN A 62 -13.19 -4.41 22.64
N ALA A 63 -12.82 -5.56 22.08
CA ALA A 63 -13.36 -6.85 22.48
C ALA A 63 -12.96 -7.24 23.91
N SER A 64 -11.70 -6.99 24.28
CA SER A 64 -11.19 -7.20 25.65
C SER A 64 -11.98 -6.37 26.67
N HIS A 65 -12.22 -5.09 26.36
CA HIS A 65 -12.99 -4.21 27.23
C HIS A 65 -14.46 -4.66 27.37
N HIS A 66 -15.03 -5.27 26.33
CA HIS A 66 -16.39 -5.80 26.35
C HIS A 66 -16.52 -7.12 27.15
N ILE A 67 -15.45 -7.92 27.24
CA ILE A 67 -15.41 -9.18 28.01
C ILE A 67 -14.99 -8.96 29.47
N GLY A 68 -14.21 -7.90 29.75
CA GLY A 68 -13.75 -7.57 31.10
C GLY A 68 -14.78 -6.88 31.99
N HIS A 69 -16.03 -6.74 31.53
CA HIS A 69 -17.13 -6.08 32.22
C HIS A 69 -18.31 -7.04 32.43
#